data_AF-A0A7C1RMQ6-F1
#
_entry.id   AF-A0A7C1RMQ6-F1
#
_cell.length_a   1.000
_cell.length_b   1.000
_cell.length_c   1.000
_cell.angle_alpha   90.00
_cell.angle_beta   90.00
_cell.angle_gamma   90.00
#
_symmetry.space_group_name_H-M   'P 1'
#
loop_
_entity.id
_entity.type
_entity.pdbx_description
1 polymer ?
#
loop_
_entity_poly.entity_id
_entity_poly.type
_entity_poly.pdbx_seq_one_letter_code
_entity_poly.pdbx_strand_id
1 'polypeptide(L)'
;MKNKELRSGYTTGACAAAAAKAAVMLLSKKEAKMTTIDIPFPDGSRVKFRIHGSGVTGLTAWASVIKDGGDDPDITHGAEIMAKANVGARHAVPVQIIIKGGKGVGVVTKPGLPVSIGEPAINPVPMKMIEEAVKESAKAQKCKSAIGKKFHTIEITISVPKGEELAKKTLNSRLGITGGISILGTTGIVKPVSTEAWKATIASSMDVARAMGNKEVVLSAGRTSEKAHMKKYNLPEERYVLMGDHLEYSLKEAKRHGFKRAHLCAQWAKMLKIAMATPQTHVRFGAID
;
A
#
# COMPACT_ATOMS: atom_id res chain seq x y z
N MET A 1 2.09 33.78 6.73
CA MET A 1 0.93 33.02 6.20
C MET A 1 0.61 31.91 7.20
N LYS A 2 -0.61 31.85 7.76
CA LYS A 2 -1.00 30.80 8.70
C LYS A 2 -0.79 29.43 8.03
N ASN A 3 0.04 28.58 8.63
CA ASN A 3 0.23 27.20 8.20
C ASN A 3 -1.13 26.50 8.32
N LYS A 4 -1.83 26.33 7.19
CA LYS A 4 -3.06 25.55 7.15
C LYS A 4 -2.68 24.10 7.44
N GLU A 5 -3.25 23.50 8.48
CA GLU A 5 -3.04 22.08 8.76
C GLU A 5 -3.48 21.26 7.55
N LEU A 6 -2.55 20.47 7.01
CA LEU A 6 -2.81 19.60 5.87
C LEU A 6 -3.71 18.46 6.29
N ARG A 7 -4.71 18.17 5.47
CA ARG A 7 -5.71 17.14 5.75
C ARG A 7 -5.14 15.75 5.53
N SER A 8 -5.37 14.86 6.49
CA SER A 8 -5.07 13.43 6.35
C SER A 8 -6.12 12.72 5.48
N GLY A 9 -5.73 11.60 4.88
CA GLY A 9 -6.60 10.74 4.09
C GLY A 9 -6.61 9.30 4.56
N TYR A 10 -7.05 8.41 3.68
CA TYR A 10 -7.16 6.99 3.93
C TYR A 10 -6.30 6.19 2.97
N THR A 11 -5.75 5.10 3.49
CA THR A 11 -4.86 4.20 2.75
C THR A 11 -5.63 3.34 1.75
N THR A 12 -4.95 2.76 0.76
CA THR A 12 -5.58 1.79 -0.16
C THR A 12 -6.12 0.58 0.59
N GLY A 13 -5.43 0.15 1.67
CA GLY A 13 -5.90 -0.91 2.56
C GLY A 13 -7.22 -0.60 3.28
N ALA A 14 -7.38 0.60 3.81
CA ALA A 14 -8.62 1.01 4.47
C ALA A 14 -9.81 1.05 3.50
N CYS A 15 -9.60 1.61 2.30
CA CYS A 15 -10.63 1.62 1.26
C CYS A 15 -11.00 0.19 0.80
N ALA A 16 -10.01 -0.71 0.66
CA ALA A 16 -10.25 -2.11 0.31
C ALA A 16 -11.06 -2.84 1.39
N ALA A 17 -10.75 -2.63 2.67
CA ALA A 17 -11.50 -3.19 3.79
C ALA A 17 -12.94 -2.67 3.83
N ALA A 18 -13.15 -1.37 3.60
CA ALA A 18 -14.49 -0.78 3.52
C ALA A 18 -15.31 -1.35 2.37
N ALA A 19 -14.73 -1.45 1.17
CA ALA A 19 -15.38 -2.07 0.01
C ALA A 19 -15.73 -3.54 0.28
N ALA A 20 -14.80 -4.32 0.85
CA ALA A 20 -15.02 -5.73 1.17
C ALA A 20 -16.15 -5.93 2.17
N LYS A 21 -16.16 -5.11 3.24
CA LYS A 21 -17.23 -5.11 4.24
C LYS A 21 -18.60 -4.85 3.62
N ALA A 22 -18.70 -3.80 2.79
CA ALA A 22 -19.94 -3.45 2.12
C ALA A 22 -20.43 -4.56 1.19
N ALA A 23 -19.54 -5.17 0.39
CA ALA A 23 -19.89 -6.28 -0.49
C ALA A 23 -20.48 -7.48 0.29
N VAL A 24 -19.86 -7.87 1.41
CA VAL A 24 -20.35 -8.97 2.25
C VAL A 24 -21.67 -8.64 2.94
N MET A 25 -21.88 -7.37 3.33
CA MET A 25 -23.17 -6.94 3.90
C MET A 25 -24.31 -6.99 2.87
N LEU A 26 -24.04 -6.61 1.61
CA LEU A 26 -25.03 -6.62 0.53
C LEU A 26 -25.55 -8.03 0.21
N LEU A 27 -24.65 -9.02 0.19
CA LEU A 27 -25.03 -10.45 0.04
C LEU A 27 -26.09 -10.90 1.04
N SER A 28 -26.09 -10.29 2.23
CA SER A 28 -26.91 -10.74 3.35
C SER A 28 -28.22 -10.00 3.48
N LYS A 29 -28.23 -8.70 3.18
CA LYS A 29 -29.45 -7.91 3.21
C LYS A 29 -30.30 -8.08 1.94
N LYS A 30 -29.71 -8.61 0.86
CA LYS A 30 -30.29 -8.57 -0.50
C LYS A 30 -30.68 -7.14 -0.93
N GLU A 31 -30.07 -6.12 -0.32
CA GLU A 31 -30.22 -4.73 -0.72
C GLU A 31 -29.28 -4.47 -1.90
N ALA A 32 -29.75 -3.74 -2.91
CA ALA A 32 -28.95 -3.44 -4.09
C ALA A 32 -27.97 -2.27 -3.89
N LYS A 33 -28.14 -1.48 -2.83
CA LYS A 33 -27.40 -0.23 -2.62
C LYS A 33 -26.95 -0.06 -1.17
N MET A 34 -25.68 0.27 -0.99
CA MET A 34 -25.10 0.73 0.26
C MET A 34 -24.55 2.13 0.04
N THR A 35 -24.79 3.08 0.96
CA THR A 35 -24.30 4.46 0.83
C THR A 35 -23.09 4.73 1.71
N THR A 36 -23.04 4.11 2.89
CA THR A 36 -21.94 4.26 3.85
C THR A 36 -21.66 2.95 4.56
N ILE A 37 -20.42 2.79 4.98
CA ILE A 37 -19.97 1.67 5.80
C ILE A 37 -18.93 2.16 6.79
N ASP A 38 -18.89 1.60 8.00
CA ASP A 38 -17.81 1.85 8.94
C ASP A 38 -16.94 0.60 9.10
N ILE A 39 -15.63 0.77 9.29
CA ILE A 39 -14.69 -0.33 9.52
C ILE A 39 -13.85 -0.07 10.77
N PRO A 40 -13.40 -1.13 11.47
CA PRO A 40 -12.39 -0.99 12.51
C PRO A 40 -11.03 -0.67 11.88
N PHE A 41 -10.26 0.17 12.57
CA PHE A 41 -8.87 0.46 12.25
C PHE A 41 -7.94 -0.30 13.20
N PRO A 42 -6.64 -0.47 12.87
CA PRO A 42 -5.70 -1.21 13.70
C PRO A 42 -5.54 -0.67 15.14
N ASP A 43 -5.85 0.60 15.36
CA ASP A 43 -5.82 1.25 16.69
C ASP A 43 -7.14 1.06 17.48
N GLY A 44 -8.09 0.30 16.96
CA GLY A 44 -9.41 0.08 17.57
C GLY A 44 -10.43 1.18 17.29
N SER A 45 -10.03 2.29 16.66
CA SER A 45 -10.96 3.33 16.23
C SER A 45 -11.86 2.84 15.09
N ARG A 46 -12.95 3.56 14.82
CA ARG A 46 -13.88 3.25 13.72
C ARG A 46 -14.02 4.43 12.79
N VAL A 47 -13.95 4.15 11.50
CA VAL A 47 -14.01 5.18 10.46
C VAL A 47 -15.10 4.84 9.46
N LYS A 48 -15.92 5.84 9.13
CA LYS A 48 -16.98 5.73 8.14
C LYS A 48 -16.49 6.13 6.75
N PHE A 49 -16.76 5.28 5.77
CA PHE A 49 -16.47 5.45 4.36
C PHE A 49 -17.78 5.63 3.58
N ARG A 50 -17.74 6.51 2.59
CA ARG A 50 -18.78 6.60 1.57
C ARG A 50 -18.55 5.50 0.53
N ILE A 51 -19.60 4.76 0.22
CA ILE A 51 -19.60 3.79 -0.88
C ILE A 51 -19.89 4.53 -2.17
N HIS A 52 -19.03 4.35 -3.17
CA HIS A 52 -19.13 4.99 -4.47
C HIS A 52 -20.15 4.27 -5.36
N GLY A 53 -20.01 2.95 -5.48
CA GLY A 53 -20.92 2.09 -6.20
C GLY A 53 -21.06 0.75 -5.47
N SER A 54 -22.18 0.07 -5.70
CA SER A 54 -22.40 -1.27 -5.19
C SER A 54 -23.46 -2.01 -5.97
N GLY A 55 -23.44 -3.34 -5.91
CA GLY A 55 -24.49 -4.17 -6.47
C GLY A 55 -24.46 -5.59 -5.93
N VAL A 56 -25.56 -6.31 -6.13
CA VAL A 56 -25.72 -7.72 -5.75
C VAL A 56 -26.41 -8.48 -6.87
N THR A 57 -25.92 -9.68 -7.16
CA THR A 57 -26.47 -10.58 -8.19
C THR A 57 -26.26 -12.02 -7.73
N GLY A 58 -27.34 -12.68 -7.33
CA GLY A 58 -27.29 -14.05 -6.82
C GLY A 58 -26.41 -14.17 -5.57
N LEU A 59 -25.33 -14.96 -5.66
CA LEU A 59 -24.35 -15.21 -4.60
C LEU A 59 -23.09 -14.32 -4.72
N THR A 60 -23.13 -13.31 -5.58
CA THR A 60 -22.06 -12.35 -5.76
C THR A 60 -22.55 -10.95 -5.42
N ALA A 61 -21.74 -10.18 -4.70
CA ALA A 61 -21.94 -8.76 -4.52
C ALA A 61 -20.63 -8.01 -4.71
N TRP A 62 -20.71 -6.73 -4.96
CA TRP A 62 -19.55 -5.88 -5.07
C TRP A 62 -19.84 -4.51 -4.47
N ALA A 63 -18.79 -3.84 -4.03
CA ALA A 63 -18.83 -2.43 -3.65
C ALA A 63 -17.51 -1.76 -4.00
N SER A 64 -17.53 -0.45 -4.12
CA SER A 64 -16.36 0.36 -4.38
C SER A 64 -16.28 1.61 -3.53
N VAL A 65 -15.05 2.07 -3.29
CA VAL A 65 -14.72 3.29 -2.55
C VAL A 65 -13.74 4.10 -3.39
N ILE A 66 -13.99 5.40 -3.55
CA ILE A 66 -13.00 6.32 -4.11
C ILE A 66 -12.04 6.68 -2.99
N LYS A 67 -10.75 6.40 -3.19
CA LYS A 67 -9.72 6.72 -2.22
C LYS A 67 -9.56 8.22 -2.09
N ASP A 68 -9.73 8.72 -0.87
CA ASP A 68 -9.40 10.08 -0.50
C ASP A 68 -8.06 10.10 0.22
N GLY A 69 -7.00 10.55 -0.47
CA GLY A 69 -5.65 10.64 0.07
C GLY A 69 -5.38 11.86 0.95
N GLY A 70 -6.37 12.73 1.20
CA GLY A 70 -6.11 14.00 1.87
C GLY A 70 -5.32 14.95 0.98
N ASP A 71 -4.46 15.76 1.60
CA ASP A 71 -3.56 16.69 0.90
C ASP A 71 -2.17 16.08 0.61
N ASP A 72 -2.01 14.77 0.80
CA ASP A 72 -0.79 14.06 0.38
C ASP A 72 -0.70 13.99 -1.15
N PRO A 73 0.45 14.26 -1.78
CA PRO A 73 0.66 14.07 -3.21
C PRO A 73 0.76 12.58 -3.61
N ASP A 74 -0.24 11.79 -3.18
CA ASP A 74 -0.35 10.35 -3.40
C ASP A 74 -0.92 10.07 -4.79
N ILE A 75 -0.18 9.33 -5.61
CA ILE A 75 -0.58 8.90 -6.96
C ILE A 75 -1.90 8.12 -6.96
N THR A 76 -2.25 7.47 -5.85
CA THR A 76 -3.47 6.69 -5.69
C THR A 76 -4.66 7.51 -5.17
N HIS A 77 -4.50 8.82 -4.92
CA HIS A 77 -5.63 9.71 -4.62
C HIS A 77 -6.64 9.68 -5.77
N GLY A 78 -7.94 9.57 -5.44
CA GLY A 78 -9.03 9.48 -6.41
C GLY A 78 -9.16 8.12 -7.11
N ALA A 79 -8.31 7.15 -6.79
CA ALA A 79 -8.42 5.80 -7.35
C ALA A 79 -9.68 5.09 -6.80
N GLU A 80 -10.43 4.45 -7.69
CA GLU A 80 -11.50 3.56 -7.29
C GLU A 80 -10.93 2.22 -6.83
N ILE A 81 -11.29 1.81 -5.61
CA ILE A 81 -10.93 0.52 -5.04
C ILE A 81 -12.22 -0.27 -4.88
N MET A 82 -12.26 -1.42 -5.55
CA MET A 82 -13.42 -2.30 -5.60
C MET A 82 -13.13 -3.58 -4.83
N ALA A 83 -14.16 -4.13 -4.21
CA ALA A 83 -14.14 -5.48 -3.67
C ALA A 83 -15.36 -6.24 -4.19
N LYS A 84 -15.12 -7.45 -4.70
CA LYS A 84 -16.15 -8.40 -5.09
C LYS A 84 -16.17 -9.55 -4.08
N ALA A 85 -17.31 -9.77 -3.44
CA ALA A 85 -17.55 -10.89 -2.55
C ALA A 85 -18.33 -11.97 -3.31
N ASN A 86 -17.84 -13.20 -3.27
CA ASN A 86 -18.54 -14.39 -3.74
C ASN A 86 -18.63 -15.39 -2.60
N VAL A 87 -19.81 -15.99 -2.42
CA VAL A 87 -20.03 -17.04 -1.43
C VAL A 87 -20.33 -18.38 -2.11
N GLY A 88 -19.49 -19.37 -1.83
CA GLY A 88 -19.69 -20.75 -2.30
C GLY A 88 -20.64 -21.55 -1.42
N ALA A 89 -21.30 -22.55 -2.00
CA ALA A 89 -22.04 -23.57 -1.25
C ALA A 89 -21.08 -24.70 -0.82
N ARG A 90 -21.09 -25.07 0.48
CA ARG A 90 -20.43 -26.22 1.16
C ARG A 90 -19.00 -26.55 0.68
N HIS A 91 -17.96 -26.40 1.51
CA HIS A 91 -17.59 -27.36 2.55
C HIS A 91 -16.57 -26.71 3.53
N ALA A 92 -16.53 -27.24 4.75
CA ALA A 92 -15.64 -26.93 5.89
C ALA A 92 -16.11 -25.82 6.87
N VAL A 93 -16.30 -26.24 8.12
CA VAL A 93 -16.20 -25.38 9.30
C VAL A 93 -14.72 -25.39 9.71
N PRO A 94 -14.09 -24.25 10.04
CA PRO A 94 -14.63 -22.89 10.21
C PRO A 94 -14.79 -22.09 8.89
N VAL A 95 -15.51 -20.95 8.96
CA VAL A 95 -15.67 -20.02 7.82
C VAL A 95 -14.31 -19.57 7.32
N GLN A 96 -13.98 -19.91 6.08
CA GLN A 96 -12.74 -19.53 5.43
C GLN A 96 -12.93 -18.24 4.64
N ILE A 97 -12.11 -17.23 4.93
CA ILE A 97 -12.05 -16.00 4.15
C ILE A 97 -10.84 -16.10 3.24
N ILE A 98 -11.08 -16.05 1.93
CA ILE A 98 -10.02 -16.10 0.91
C ILE A 98 -9.95 -14.72 0.28
N ILE A 99 -8.81 -14.05 0.40
CA ILE A 99 -8.59 -12.73 -0.18
C ILE A 99 -7.69 -12.89 -1.41
N LYS A 100 -8.15 -12.38 -2.55
CA LYS A 100 -7.46 -12.44 -3.84
C LYS A 100 -7.23 -11.03 -4.39
N GLY A 101 -6.17 -10.87 -5.17
CA GLY A 101 -6.00 -9.71 -6.05
C GLY A 101 -6.68 -9.94 -7.39
N GLY A 102 -7.37 -8.92 -7.89
CA GLY A 102 -7.96 -8.86 -9.22
C GLY A 102 -7.30 -7.76 -10.06
N LYS A 103 -8.05 -7.24 -11.04
CA LYS A 103 -7.53 -6.24 -12.00
C LYS A 103 -6.88 -5.05 -11.28
N GLY A 104 -5.66 -4.71 -11.69
CA GLY A 104 -4.91 -3.54 -11.22
C GLY A 104 -4.39 -3.62 -9.77
N VAL A 105 -4.55 -4.75 -9.09
CA VAL A 105 -3.74 -5.09 -7.92
C VAL A 105 -2.47 -5.77 -8.43
N GLY A 106 -1.31 -5.28 -8.01
CA GLY A 106 -0.03 -5.82 -8.47
C GLY A 106 0.23 -7.23 -7.96
N VAL A 107 1.16 -7.94 -8.60
CA VAL A 107 1.66 -9.25 -8.16
C VAL A 107 3.14 -9.11 -7.81
N VAL A 108 3.55 -9.72 -6.70
CA VAL A 108 4.95 -9.70 -6.27
C VAL A 108 5.77 -10.68 -7.10
N THR A 109 6.87 -10.20 -7.68
CA THR A 109 7.78 -10.95 -8.55
C THR A 109 9.22 -11.01 -8.03
N LYS A 110 9.55 -10.23 -6.99
CA LYS A 110 10.88 -10.22 -6.35
C LYS A 110 10.75 -10.52 -4.85
N PRO A 111 11.78 -11.13 -4.23
CA PRO A 111 11.81 -11.37 -2.80
C PRO A 111 12.09 -10.07 -2.02
N GLY A 112 11.93 -10.11 -0.70
CA GLY A 112 12.28 -9.03 0.23
C GLY A 112 11.09 -8.20 0.70
N LEU A 113 9.96 -8.25 0.00
CA LEU A 113 8.72 -7.69 0.50
C LEU A 113 8.08 -8.61 1.56
N PRO A 114 7.21 -8.07 2.44
CA PRO A 114 6.46 -8.88 3.40
C PRO A 114 5.39 -9.79 2.76
N VAL A 115 5.24 -9.71 1.43
CA VAL A 115 4.32 -10.49 0.62
C VAL A 115 5.14 -11.41 -0.27
N SER A 116 4.78 -12.70 -0.32
CA SER A 116 5.52 -13.72 -1.06
C SER A 116 5.44 -13.52 -2.57
N ILE A 117 6.43 -14.05 -3.30
CA ILE A 117 6.43 -14.07 -4.77
C ILE A 117 5.22 -14.86 -5.28
N GLY A 118 4.56 -14.35 -6.32
CA GLY A 118 3.35 -14.91 -6.91
C GLY A 118 2.05 -14.45 -6.24
N GLU A 119 2.13 -13.87 -5.04
CA GLU A 119 0.97 -13.39 -4.31
C GLU A 119 0.55 -11.97 -4.74
N PRO A 120 -0.74 -11.62 -4.61
CA PRO A 120 -1.20 -10.25 -4.85
C PRO A 120 -0.56 -9.31 -3.83
N ALA A 121 -0.15 -8.12 -4.28
CA ALA A 121 0.51 -7.08 -3.50
C ALA A 121 -0.43 -6.41 -2.48
N ILE A 122 -0.98 -7.21 -1.56
CA ILE A 122 -1.82 -6.82 -0.45
C ILE A 122 -0.99 -7.04 0.82
N ASN A 123 -0.54 -5.96 1.45
CA ASN A 123 0.34 -6.06 2.61
C ASN A 123 -0.38 -6.71 3.82
N PRO A 124 0.38 -7.24 4.80
CA PRO A 124 -0.20 -7.95 5.94
C PRO A 124 -1.22 -7.15 6.76
N VAL A 125 -1.00 -5.85 6.97
CA VAL A 125 -1.97 -5.01 7.72
C VAL A 125 -3.26 -4.81 6.93
N PRO A 126 -3.25 -4.40 5.65
CA PRO A 126 -4.45 -4.40 4.82
C PRO A 126 -5.17 -5.74 4.75
N MET A 127 -4.43 -6.85 4.67
CA MET A 127 -5.01 -8.20 4.71
C MET A 127 -5.83 -8.40 5.99
N LYS A 128 -5.25 -8.08 7.16
CA LYS A 128 -5.94 -8.14 8.45
C LYS A 128 -7.14 -7.21 8.52
N MET A 129 -7.02 -5.97 8.04
CA MET A 129 -8.13 -5.02 8.02
C MET A 129 -9.31 -5.55 7.20
N ILE A 130 -9.05 -6.12 6.02
CA ILE A 130 -10.08 -6.75 5.18
C ILE A 130 -10.71 -7.92 5.92
N GLU A 131 -9.90 -8.82 6.47
CA GLU A 131 -10.40 -9.97 7.23
C GLU A 131 -11.29 -9.57 8.41
N GLU A 132 -10.86 -8.60 9.23
CA GLU A 132 -11.60 -8.15 10.41
C GLU A 132 -12.93 -7.51 10.01
N ALA A 133 -12.91 -6.64 9.00
CA ALA A 133 -14.12 -5.99 8.50
C ALA A 133 -15.14 -7.02 7.93
N VAL A 134 -14.64 -8.03 7.21
CA VAL A 134 -15.47 -9.13 6.69
C VAL A 134 -15.98 -10.03 7.82
N LYS A 135 -15.14 -10.41 8.78
CA LYS A 135 -15.52 -11.21 9.97
C LYS A 135 -16.60 -10.49 10.78
N GLU A 136 -16.47 -9.17 10.99
CA GLU A 136 -17.47 -8.37 11.69
C GLU A 136 -18.83 -8.45 10.99
N SER A 137 -18.85 -8.32 9.66
CA SER A 137 -20.08 -8.43 8.87
C SER A 137 -20.70 -9.82 8.96
N ALA A 138 -19.88 -10.88 8.84
CA ALA A 138 -20.34 -12.26 8.95
C ALA A 138 -20.89 -12.59 10.36
N LYS A 139 -20.29 -12.04 11.42
CA LYS A 139 -20.77 -12.20 12.81
C LYS A 139 -22.09 -11.49 13.04
N ALA A 140 -22.23 -10.23 12.62
CA ALA A 140 -23.48 -9.47 12.73
C ALA A 140 -24.67 -10.19 12.05
N GLN A 141 -24.37 -11.02 11.05
CA GLN A 141 -25.36 -11.80 10.29
C GLN A 141 -25.77 -13.12 10.97
N LYS A 142 -24.88 -13.77 11.74
CA LYS A 142 -25.24 -14.95 12.55
C LYS A 142 -26.40 -14.65 13.51
N CYS A 143 -26.55 -13.40 13.93
CA CYS A 143 -27.63 -12.93 14.80
C CYS A 143 -28.95 -12.64 14.07
N LYS A 144 -29.01 -12.62 12.73
CA LYS A 144 -30.21 -12.15 11.98
C LYS A 144 -30.66 -13.00 10.79
N SER A 145 -29.86 -13.91 10.24
CA SER A 145 -30.29 -14.74 9.09
C SER A 145 -29.46 -16.02 8.92
N ALA A 146 -30.06 -17.03 8.28
CA ALA A 146 -29.54 -18.37 7.96
C ALA A 146 -28.22 -18.43 7.15
N ILE A 147 -27.53 -17.31 6.94
CA ILE A 147 -26.17 -17.24 6.40
C ILE A 147 -25.17 -17.92 7.33
N GLY A 148 -25.39 -17.83 8.65
CA GLY A 148 -24.60 -18.56 9.65
C GLY A 148 -24.69 -20.09 9.54
N LYS A 149 -25.65 -20.62 8.78
CA LYS A 149 -25.83 -22.07 8.54
C LYS A 149 -25.57 -22.51 7.09
N LYS A 150 -25.37 -21.59 6.12
CA LYS A 150 -25.35 -21.93 4.68
C LYS A 150 -24.06 -21.59 3.93
N PHE A 151 -23.26 -20.62 4.36
CA PHE A 151 -22.05 -20.19 3.63
C PHE A 151 -20.78 -20.40 4.46
N HIS A 152 -19.84 -21.18 3.91
CA HIS A 152 -18.63 -21.61 4.60
C HIS A 152 -17.36 -20.96 4.05
N THR A 153 -17.37 -20.49 2.80
CA THR A 153 -16.24 -19.78 2.20
C THR A 153 -16.71 -18.44 1.66
N ILE A 154 -16.03 -17.37 2.06
CA ILE A 154 -16.21 -16.02 1.54
C ILE A 154 -14.96 -15.68 0.75
N GLU A 155 -15.08 -15.64 -0.57
CA GLU A 155 -14.01 -15.17 -1.44
C GLU A 155 -14.16 -13.67 -1.68
N ILE A 156 -13.12 -12.91 -1.37
CA ILE A 156 -13.02 -11.47 -1.60
C ILE A 156 -11.96 -11.23 -2.67
N THR A 157 -12.35 -10.68 -3.81
CA THR A 157 -11.41 -10.19 -4.82
C THR A 157 -11.31 -8.67 -4.72
N ILE A 158 -10.12 -8.14 -4.42
CA ILE A 158 -9.85 -6.70 -4.42
C ILE A 158 -9.37 -6.30 -5.82
N SER A 159 -9.88 -5.20 -6.37
CA SER A 159 -9.51 -4.69 -7.69
C SER A 159 -9.39 -3.18 -7.69
N VAL A 160 -8.51 -2.66 -8.55
CA VAL A 160 -8.31 -1.24 -8.78
C VAL A 160 -8.39 -1.03 -10.29
N PRO A 161 -9.52 -0.57 -10.86
CA PRO A 161 -9.72 -0.57 -12.32
C PRO A 161 -8.61 0.13 -13.12
N LYS A 162 -8.06 1.23 -12.58
CA LYS A 162 -6.94 2.00 -13.17
C LYS A 162 -5.57 1.65 -12.57
N GLY A 163 -5.49 0.57 -11.77
CA GLY A 163 -4.30 0.25 -10.98
C GLY A 163 -3.05 0.01 -11.80
N GLU A 164 -3.14 -0.63 -12.97
CA GLU A 164 -1.99 -0.84 -13.84
C GLU A 164 -1.42 0.49 -14.38
N GLU A 165 -2.28 1.42 -14.80
CA GLU A 165 -1.86 2.75 -15.27
C GLU A 165 -1.24 3.58 -14.15
N LEU A 166 -1.83 3.53 -12.96
CA LEU A 166 -1.30 4.21 -11.77
C LEU A 166 0.07 3.65 -11.37
N ALA A 167 0.25 2.32 -11.43
CA ALA A 167 1.49 1.66 -11.05
C ALA A 167 2.70 2.16 -11.84
N LYS A 168 2.53 2.54 -13.12
CA LYS A 168 3.59 3.11 -13.98
C LYS A 168 4.19 4.41 -13.41
N LYS A 169 3.47 5.09 -12.52
CA LYS A 169 3.91 6.33 -11.86
C LYS A 169 4.43 6.10 -10.43
N THR A 170 4.49 4.86 -9.97
CA THR A 170 4.94 4.46 -8.63
C THR A 170 6.34 3.84 -8.64
N LEU A 171 6.85 3.46 -7.47
CA LEU A 171 8.09 2.69 -7.32
C LEU A 171 7.86 1.16 -7.35
N ASN A 172 6.64 0.71 -7.66
CA ASN A 172 6.27 -0.71 -7.59
C ASN A 172 7.14 -1.60 -8.48
N SER A 173 7.45 -1.19 -9.71
CA SER A 173 8.28 -1.99 -10.61
C SER A 173 9.65 -2.34 -10.00
N ARG A 174 10.25 -1.38 -9.27
CA ARG A 174 11.55 -1.55 -8.60
C ARG A 174 11.47 -2.56 -7.48
N LEU A 175 10.40 -2.46 -6.68
CA LEU A 175 10.09 -3.39 -5.61
C LEU A 175 9.69 -4.78 -6.13
N GLY A 176 9.62 -4.97 -7.45
CA GLY A 176 9.17 -6.23 -8.04
C GLY A 176 7.68 -6.43 -7.91
N ILE A 177 6.89 -5.39 -8.13
CA ILE A 177 5.43 -5.46 -8.16
C ILE A 177 4.98 -5.07 -9.56
N THR A 178 4.30 -5.99 -10.24
CA THR A 178 3.91 -5.84 -11.65
C THR A 178 2.39 -5.97 -11.84
N GLY A 179 1.84 -5.41 -12.92
CA GLY A 179 0.41 -5.53 -13.26
C GLY A 179 -0.55 -4.65 -12.44
N GLY A 180 -0.06 -3.87 -11.46
CA GLY A 180 -0.94 -3.05 -10.63
C GLY A 180 -0.27 -2.35 -9.45
N ILE A 181 -1.10 -1.63 -8.69
CA ILE A 181 -0.67 -0.97 -7.44
C ILE A 181 -0.71 -1.93 -6.26
N SER A 182 -0.05 -1.53 -5.18
CA SER A 182 -0.09 -2.26 -3.91
C SER A 182 -1.27 -1.79 -3.06
N ILE A 183 -1.94 -2.72 -2.40
CA ILE A 183 -2.88 -2.44 -1.33
C ILE A 183 -2.08 -2.41 -0.02
N LEU A 184 -1.81 -1.20 0.48
CA LEU A 184 -0.88 -0.93 1.58
C LEU A 184 -1.49 0.06 2.58
N GLY A 185 -0.82 0.21 3.72
CA GLY A 185 -1.24 1.05 4.84
C GLY A 185 -1.10 0.34 6.18
N THR A 186 -0.43 0.95 7.15
CA THR A 186 -0.17 0.33 8.47
C THR A 186 -1.16 0.77 9.55
N THR A 187 -1.76 1.95 9.40
CA THR A 187 -2.69 2.55 10.37
C THR A 187 -4.08 2.75 9.79
N GLY A 188 -4.26 2.53 8.49
CA GLY A 188 -5.47 2.93 7.76
C GLY A 188 -5.47 4.40 7.30
N ILE A 189 -4.59 5.26 7.86
CA ILE A 189 -4.52 6.70 7.59
C ILE A 189 -3.30 7.06 6.71
N VAL A 190 -3.51 7.98 5.77
CA VAL A 190 -2.45 8.65 5.01
C VAL A 190 -2.17 10.01 5.65
N LYS A 191 -0.94 10.23 6.12
CA LYS A 191 -0.49 11.53 6.63
C LYS A 191 0.25 12.28 5.51
N PRO A 192 -0.11 13.55 5.24
CA PRO A 192 0.48 14.31 4.15
C PRO A 192 1.97 14.56 4.38
N VAL A 193 2.78 14.32 3.35
CA VAL A 193 4.24 14.56 3.34
C VAL A 193 4.94 13.83 4.50
N SER A 194 4.52 12.59 4.76
CA SER A 194 5.04 11.80 5.88
C SER A 194 6.48 11.35 5.65
N THR A 195 7.37 11.78 6.55
CA THR A 195 8.74 11.28 6.63
C THR A 195 8.80 9.77 6.89
N GLU A 196 7.86 9.24 7.68
CA GLU A 196 7.75 7.82 8.01
C GLU A 196 7.42 6.98 6.77
N ALA A 197 6.47 7.45 5.93
CA ALA A 197 6.13 6.76 4.68
C ALA A 197 7.32 6.73 3.70
N TRP A 198 8.08 7.82 3.63
CA TRP A 198 9.29 7.87 2.81
C TRP A 198 10.39 6.93 3.32
N LYS A 199 10.63 6.92 4.64
CA LYS A 199 11.56 5.99 5.31
C LYS A 199 11.17 4.53 5.07
N ALA A 200 9.88 4.19 5.19
CA ALA A 200 9.39 2.85 4.92
C ALA A 200 9.63 2.41 3.46
N THR A 201 9.55 3.35 2.51
CA THR A 201 9.87 3.10 1.11
C THR A 201 11.37 2.81 0.92
N ILE A 202 12.25 3.60 1.55
CA ILE A 202 13.71 3.38 1.55
C ILE A 202 14.03 1.99 2.11
N ALA A 203 13.45 1.64 3.27
CA ALA A 203 13.65 0.34 3.89
C ALA A 203 13.20 -0.81 2.97
N SER A 204 11.99 -0.71 2.41
CA SER A 204 11.44 -1.76 1.51
C SER A 204 12.29 -1.93 0.25
N SER A 205 12.83 -0.84 -0.32
CA SER A 205 13.76 -0.94 -1.45
C SER A 205 15.07 -1.64 -1.07
N MET A 206 15.59 -1.40 0.14
CA MET A 206 16.78 -2.09 0.65
C MET A 206 16.52 -3.56 0.98
N ASP A 207 15.34 -3.91 1.51
CA ASP A 207 14.93 -5.29 1.76
C ASP A 207 14.93 -6.07 0.43
N VAL A 208 14.31 -5.53 -0.62
CA VAL A 208 14.30 -6.13 -1.97
C VAL A 208 15.72 -6.22 -2.54
N ALA A 209 16.48 -5.13 -2.49
CA ALA A 209 17.85 -5.11 -3.00
C ALA A 209 18.72 -6.19 -2.32
N ARG A 210 18.59 -6.35 -1.00
CA ARG A 210 19.38 -7.32 -0.24
C ARG A 210 18.93 -8.75 -0.48
N ALA A 211 17.62 -8.98 -0.57
CA ALA A 211 17.04 -10.29 -0.87
C ALA A 211 17.40 -10.78 -2.27
N MET A 212 17.60 -9.86 -3.21
CA MET A 212 18.16 -10.12 -4.55
C MET A 212 19.68 -10.41 -4.55
N GLY A 213 20.31 -10.50 -3.38
CA GLY A 213 21.73 -10.84 -3.23
C GLY A 213 22.69 -9.66 -3.41
N ASN A 214 22.20 -8.43 -3.56
CA ASN A 214 23.07 -7.28 -3.76
C ASN A 214 23.86 -6.95 -2.48
N LYS A 215 25.16 -6.72 -2.64
CA LYS A 215 26.09 -6.29 -1.57
C LYS A 215 26.41 -4.80 -1.63
N GLU A 216 25.96 -4.11 -2.67
CA GLU A 216 26.15 -2.68 -2.88
C GLU A 216 24.80 -2.02 -3.11
N VAL A 217 24.65 -0.77 -2.64
CA VAL A 217 23.44 0.04 -2.81
C VAL A 217 23.81 1.41 -3.36
N VAL A 218 22.94 1.98 -4.19
CA VAL A 218 23.04 3.36 -4.69
C VAL A 218 21.98 4.20 -3.99
N LEU A 219 22.39 5.22 -3.24
CA LEU A 219 21.50 6.16 -2.58
C LEU A 219 21.42 7.43 -3.41
N SER A 220 20.26 7.63 -4.03
CA SER A 220 20.02 8.78 -4.89
C SER A 220 19.24 9.88 -4.20
N ALA A 221 19.74 11.11 -4.26
CA ALA A 221 19.04 12.26 -3.74
C ALA A 221 17.90 12.76 -4.66
N GLY A 222 17.77 12.21 -5.87
CA GLY A 222 16.78 12.61 -6.86
C GLY A 222 16.89 11.84 -8.19
N ARG A 223 15.79 11.78 -8.95
CA ARG A 223 15.74 11.03 -10.23
C ARG A 223 16.80 11.46 -11.25
N THR A 224 17.18 12.73 -11.29
CA THR A 224 18.22 13.24 -12.21
C THR A 224 19.60 12.66 -11.87
N SER A 225 19.99 12.70 -10.60
CA SER A 225 21.27 12.14 -10.13
C SER A 225 21.31 10.62 -10.28
N GLU A 226 20.17 9.96 -10.06
CA GLU A 226 20.01 8.53 -10.29
C GLU A 226 20.29 8.17 -11.75
N LYS A 227 19.60 8.83 -12.70
CA LYS A 227 19.78 8.59 -14.14
C LYS A 227 21.22 8.82 -14.60
N ALA A 228 21.88 9.86 -14.07
CA ALA A 228 23.29 10.11 -14.36
C ALA A 228 24.19 8.96 -13.89
N HIS A 229 23.95 8.44 -12.69
CA HIS A 229 24.67 7.28 -12.17
C HIS A 229 24.38 6.00 -12.99
N MET A 230 23.12 5.75 -13.34
CA MET A 230 22.72 4.62 -14.20
C MET A 230 23.43 4.66 -15.55
N LYS A 231 23.50 5.83 -16.20
CA LYS A 231 24.20 6.00 -17.49
C LYS A 231 25.68 5.67 -17.39
N LYS A 232 26.32 5.96 -16.26
CA LYS A 232 27.77 5.75 -16.07
C LYS A 232 28.13 4.32 -15.68
N TYR A 233 27.35 3.70 -14.78
CA TYR A 233 27.73 2.43 -14.15
C TYR A 233 26.83 1.24 -14.50
N ASN A 234 25.64 1.48 -15.07
CA ASN A 234 24.69 0.47 -15.53
C ASN A 234 24.44 -0.69 -14.54
N LEU A 235 24.34 -0.37 -13.24
CA LEU A 235 24.04 -1.35 -12.21
C LEU A 235 22.56 -1.83 -12.29
N PRO A 236 22.22 -3.01 -11.71
CA PRO A 236 20.84 -3.47 -11.62
C PRO A 236 19.92 -2.44 -10.95
N GLU A 237 18.68 -2.31 -11.43
CA GLU A 237 17.73 -1.28 -10.96
C GLU A 237 17.42 -1.42 -9.47
N GLU A 238 17.40 -2.65 -8.94
CA GLU A 238 17.10 -2.93 -7.53
C GLU A 238 18.13 -2.32 -6.59
N ARG A 239 19.34 -2.01 -7.06
CA ARG A 239 20.36 -1.35 -6.24
C ARG A 239 20.05 0.13 -6.01
N TYR A 240 19.16 0.74 -6.78
CA TYR A 240 18.88 2.17 -6.71
C TYR A 240 17.75 2.47 -5.74
N VAL A 241 18.11 3.08 -4.61
CA VAL A 241 17.19 3.54 -3.58
C VAL A 241 17.12 5.06 -3.62
N LEU A 242 15.92 5.57 -3.88
CA LEU A 242 15.67 7.01 -3.87
C LEU A 242 15.58 7.51 -2.42
N MET A 243 16.71 7.93 -1.84
CA MET A 243 16.74 8.45 -0.47
C MET A 243 16.08 9.83 -0.33
N GLY A 244 16.00 10.59 -1.43
CA GLY A 244 15.54 11.98 -1.38
C GLY A 244 16.52 12.82 -0.56
N ASP A 245 16.08 13.33 0.59
CA ASP A 245 16.94 14.11 1.47
C ASP A 245 17.40 13.33 2.73
N HIS A 246 16.88 12.11 2.95
CA HIS A 246 17.07 11.32 4.18
C HIS A 246 18.42 10.57 4.23
N LEU A 247 19.54 11.29 4.23
CA LEU A 247 20.90 10.74 4.19
C LEU A 247 21.19 9.83 5.39
N GLU A 248 21.09 10.35 6.63
CA GLU A 248 21.50 9.60 7.82
C GLU A 248 20.68 8.32 7.98
N TYR A 249 19.36 8.42 7.79
CA TYR A 249 18.47 7.27 7.84
C TYR A 249 18.88 6.23 6.80
N SER A 250 19.14 6.64 5.55
CA SER A 250 19.51 5.72 4.48
C SER A 250 20.86 5.05 4.72
N LEU A 251 21.84 5.75 5.30
CA LEU A 251 23.14 5.16 5.65
C LEU A 251 23.02 4.17 6.82
N LYS A 252 22.25 4.52 7.86
CA LYS A 252 21.97 3.59 8.98
C LYS A 252 21.23 2.35 8.48
N GLU A 253 20.27 2.54 7.59
CA GLU A 253 19.50 1.45 7.00
C GLU A 253 20.36 0.57 6.09
N ALA A 254 21.26 1.17 5.30
CA ALA A 254 22.21 0.41 4.49
C ALA A 254 23.15 -0.44 5.37
N LYS A 255 23.60 0.11 6.50
CA LYS A 255 24.38 -0.64 7.50
C LYS A 255 23.56 -1.78 8.11
N ARG A 256 22.30 -1.54 8.49
CA ARG A 256 21.38 -2.56 9.06
C ARG A 256 21.22 -3.77 8.13
N HIS A 257 21.14 -3.55 6.83
CA HIS A 257 21.03 -4.61 5.82
C HIS A 257 22.37 -5.27 5.46
N GLY A 258 23.49 -4.77 5.99
CA GLY A 258 24.82 -5.33 5.77
C GLY A 258 25.39 -5.06 4.38
N PHE A 259 24.97 -3.99 3.70
CA PHE A 259 25.64 -3.56 2.46
C PHE A 259 27.10 -3.22 2.73
N LYS A 260 27.98 -3.61 1.80
CA LYS A 260 29.44 -3.45 1.89
C LYS A 260 29.93 -2.17 1.22
N ARG A 261 29.14 -1.61 0.29
CA ARG A 261 29.42 -0.35 -0.37
C ARG A 261 28.13 0.43 -0.60
N ALA A 262 28.18 1.72 -0.35
CA ALA A 262 27.13 2.67 -0.73
C ALA A 262 27.68 3.65 -1.76
N HIS A 263 26.97 3.83 -2.86
CA HIS A 263 27.24 4.86 -3.86
C HIS A 263 26.31 6.03 -3.60
N LEU A 264 26.85 7.23 -3.37
CA LEU A 264 26.04 8.43 -3.19
C LEU A 264 25.93 9.16 -4.52
N CYS A 265 24.71 9.42 -5.00
CA CYS A 265 24.49 10.24 -6.18
C CYS A 265 23.52 11.39 -5.88
N ALA A 266 24.03 12.61 -6.04
CA ALA A 266 23.30 13.82 -5.75
C ALA A 266 23.76 14.97 -6.66
N GLN A 267 22.96 16.03 -6.76
CA GLN A 267 23.42 17.27 -7.39
C GLN A 267 24.50 17.93 -6.52
N TRP A 268 25.32 18.79 -7.13
CA TRP A 268 26.48 19.43 -6.50
C TRP A 268 26.18 20.01 -5.10
N ALA A 269 25.14 20.83 -4.98
CA ALA A 269 24.75 21.43 -3.70
C ALA A 269 24.39 20.39 -2.61
N LYS A 270 23.71 19.30 -2.98
CA LYS A 270 23.40 18.22 -2.04
C LYS A 270 24.66 17.42 -1.68
N MET A 271 25.61 17.26 -2.60
CA MET A 271 26.88 16.59 -2.33
C MET A 271 27.73 17.36 -1.31
N LEU A 272 27.74 18.70 -1.38
CA LEU A 272 28.38 19.53 -0.35
C LEU A 272 27.76 19.31 1.04
N LYS A 273 26.43 19.31 1.13
CA LYS A 273 25.71 19.01 2.39
C LYS A 273 26.01 17.62 2.94
N ILE A 274 26.13 16.63 2.07
CA ILE A 274 26.54 15.26 2.42
C ILE A 274 27.97 15.28 2.98
N ALA A 275 28.91 15.97 2.32
CA ALA A 275 30.29 16.09 2.77
C ALA A 275 30.41 16.79 4.13
N MET A 276 29.51 17.73 4.43
CA MET A 276 29.38 18.37 5.74
C MET A 276 28.71 17.49 6.81
N ALA A 277 28.42 16.21 6.52
CA ALA A 277 27.76 15.28 7.42
C ALA A 277 26.38 15.75 7.94
N THR A 278 25.67 16.58 7.17
CA THR A 278 24.30 16.97 7.53
C THR A 278 23.36 15.75 7.47
N PRO A 279 22.57 15.47 8.53
CA PRO A 279 21.70 14.29 8.56
C PRO A 279 20.60 14.27 7.49
N GLN A 280 20.21 15.46 7.01
CA GLN A 280 19.05 15.73 6.19
C GLN A 280 19.38 16.84 5.18
N THR A 281 19.36 16.56 3.88
CA THR A 281 19.86 17.52 2.87
C THR A 281 18.86 18.59 2.45
N HIS A 282 17.63 18.54 2.98
CA HIS A 282 16.58 19.53 2.70
C HIS A 282 17.01 20.95 3.09
N VAL A 283 16.52 21.96 2.37
CA VAL A 283 16.96 23.37 2.51
C VAL A 283 16.78 23.92 3.93
N ARG A 284 15.72 23.50 4.64
CA ARG A 284 15.42 23.91 6.03
C ARG A 284 16.46 23.46 7.07
N PHE A 285 17.35 22.54 6.72
CA PHE A 285 18.40 22.02 7.61
C PHE A 285 19.80 22.37 7.07
N GLY A 286 19.89 23.35 6.15
CA GLY A 286 21.16 23.84 5.65
C GLY A 286 21.93 24.59 6.73
N ALA A 287 23.22 24.27 6.87
CA ALA A 287 24.18 24.96 7.73
C ALA A 287 24.97 26.06 6.99
N ILE A 288 24.46 26.52 5.86
CA ILE A 288 25.09 27.56 5.04
C ILE A 288 24.05 28.68 4.94
N ASP A 289 24.31 29.75 5.69
CA ASP A 289 23.70 31.06 5.50
C ASP A 289 24.23 31.72 4.21
#